data_AF-A0A2V7FBZ9-F1
#
_entry.id   AF-A0A2V7FBZ9-F1
#
_cell.length_a   1.000
_cell.length_b   1.000
_cell.length_c   1.000
_cell.angle_alpha   90.00
_cell.angle_beta   90.00
_cell.angle_gamma   90.00
#
_symmetry.space_group_name_H-M   'P 1'
#
loop_
_entity.id
_entity.type
_entity.pdbx_description
1 polymer ?
#
loop_
_entity_poly.entity_id
_entity_poly.type
_entity_poly.pdbx_seq_one_letter_code
_entity_poly.pdbx_strand_id
1 'polypeptide(L)'
;MTRSFGLIVLAATLLTAAPAGAEMYKFKAPDGTTHFTNAPTDPRYQRMGFTSGTQAGWLRLPQGDPSPYAREIIDAAGRFGIPERLVTAVIRAESGFNPRAVSRKGAQGLMQLMPSTASVLGVRNSFDPRENIEGGVRHLRGLLDRFPGNLPFAIAAYNAGEKAVLAYGGVPPYPETVDYVGKVLRYYGIDSVISTPEVRVYQTIARDGTVTYTNIPPRGRP
;
A
#
# COMPACT_ATOMS: atom_id res chain seq x y z
N MET A 1 -64.00 46.46 -26.09
CA MET A 1 -64.05 45.03 -25.69
C MET A 1 -63.76 44.27 -26.97
N THR A 2 -62.58 43.69 -27.17
CA THR A 2 -62.06 42.45 -26.55
C THR A 2 -60.52 42.41 -26.72
N ARG A 3 -59.80 42.01 -25.66
CA ARG A 3 -58.36 41.76 -25.69
C ARG A 3 -58.14 40.24 -25.75
N SER A 4 -57.50 39.75 -26.81
CA SER A 4 -57.02 38.37 -26.88
C SER A 4 -55.58 38.31 -26.37
N PHE A 5 -55.36 37.59 -25.28
CA PHE A 5 -54.04 37.28 -24.73
C PHE A 5 -53.42 36.12 -25.53
N GLY A 6 -52.28 36.37 -26.18
CA GLY A 6 -51.45 35.31 -26.76
C GLY A 6 -50.59 34.65 -25.68
N LEU A 7 -50.77 33.35 -25.48
CA LEU A 7 -49.91 32.50 -24.66
C LEU A 7 -48.59 32.27 -25.41
N ILE A 8 -47.46 32.78 -24.90
CA ILE A 8 -46.13 32.34 -25.32
C ILE A 8 -45.68 31.26 -24.33
N VAL A 9 -45.67 30.00 -24.79
CA VAL A 9 -45.09 28.88 -24.06
C VAL A 9 -43.57 28.95 -24.25
N LEU A 10 -42.84 29.39 -23.22
CA LEU A 10 -41.39 29.30 -23.17
C LEU A 10 -41.02 27.85 -22.77
N ALA A 11 -40.76 27.00 -23.77
CA ALA A 11 -40.24 25.66 -23.54
C ALA A 11 -38.78 25.77 -23.04
N ALA A 12 -38.57 25.54 -21.74
CA ALA A 12 -37.24 25.40 -21.18
C ALA A 12 -36.60 24.10 -21.68
N THR A 13 -35.69 24.19 -22.64
CA THR A 13 -34.83 23.07 -23.04
C THR A 13 -33.82 22.81 -21.92
N LEU A 14 -34.09 21.80 -21.08
CA LEU A 14 -33.06 21.21 -20.24
C LEU A 14 -32.02 20.54 -21.15
N LEU A 15 -30.86 21.16 -21.31
CA LEU A 15 -29.67 20.46 -21.79
C LEU A 15 -29.28 19.42 -20.74
N THR A 16 -29.67 18.15 -20.95
CA THR A 16 -29.12 17.05 -20.18
C THR A 16 -27.72 16.75 -20.73
N ALA A 17 -26.68 17.12 -19.98
CA ALA A 17 -25.34 16.63 -20.26
C ALA A 17 -25.32 15.11 -20.03
N ALA A 18 -25.17 14.32 -21.10
CA ALA A 18 -24.93 12.89 -20.96
C ALA A 18 -23.61 12.67 -20.22
N PRO A 19 -23.52 11.70 -19.29
CA PRO A 19 -22.27 11.38 -18.66
C PRO A 19 -21.31 10.84 -19.74
N ALA A 20 -20.22 11.55 -20.00
CA ALA A 20 -19.16 11.05 -20.83
C ALA A 20 -18.46 9.91 -20.09
N GLY A 21 -18.89 8.67 -20.34
CA GLY A 21 -18.21 7.48 -19.85
C GLY A 21 -16.87 7.34 -20.57
N ALA A 22 -15.76 7.61 -19.88
CA ALA A 22 -14.44 7.37 -20.43
C ALA A 22 -14.15 5.86 -20.39
N GLU A 23 -14.33 5.18 -21.52
CA GLU A 23 -13.91 3.79 -21.69
C GLU A 23 -12.37 3.71 -21.67
N MET A 24 -11.81 2.89 -20.79
CA MET A 24 -10.36 2.66 -20.72
C MET A 24 -10.01 1.33 -21.40
N TYR A 25 -8.82 1.23 -21.96
CA TYR A 25 -8.34 0.06 -22.70
C TYR A 25 -6.95 -0.34 -22.19
N LYS A 26 -6.64 -1.64 -22.23
CA LYS A 26 -5.31 -2.17 -21.86
C LYS A 26 -4.68 -3.01 -22.96
N PHE A 27 -3.36 -2.96 -23.06
CA PHE A 27 -2.57 -3.82 -23.94
C PHE A 27 -1.34 -4.32 -23.18
N LYS A 28 -1.01 -5.61 -23.28
CA LYS A 28 0.23 -6.17 -22.70
C LYS A 28 1.23 -6.44 -23.83
N ALA A 29 2.34 -5.72 -23.81
CA ALA A 29 3.42 -5.85 -24.76
C ALA A 29 4.23 -7.15 -24.53
N PRO A 30 4.96 -7.63 -25.55
CA PRO A 30 5.73 -8.89 -25.48
C PRO A 30 6.83 -8.91 -24.41
N ASP A 31 7.33 -7.73 -24.02
CA ASP A 31 8.29 -7.53 -22.93
C ASP A 31 7.65 -7.59 -21.53
N GLY A 32 6.33 -7.80 -21.47
CA GLY A 32 5.55 -7.86 -20.24
C GLY A 32 4.95 -6.51 -19.81
N THR A 33 5.29 -5.41 -20.47
CA THR A 33 4.81 -4.06 -20.15
C THR A 33 3.32 -3.93 -20.43
N THR A 34 2.54 -3.39 -19.49
CA THR A 34 1.10 -3.17 -19.70
C THR A 34 0.82 -1.68 -19.95
N HIS A 35 0.28 -1.38 -21.12
CA HIS A 35 -0.13 -0.05 -21.54
C HIS A 35 -1.61 0.17 -21.25
N PHE A 36 -1.97 1.36 -20.78
CA PHE A 36 -3.36 1.79 -20.57
C PHE A 36 -3.61 3.07 -21.39
N THR A 37 -4.79 3.16 -22.01
CA THR A 37 -5.20 4.33 -22.78
C THR A 37 -6.71 4.51 -22.75
N ASN A 38 -7.19 5.75 -22.80
CA ASN A 38 -8.60 6.09 -23.04
C ASN A 38 -8.89 6.34 -24.53
N ALA A 39 -7.87 6.23 -25.39
CA ALA A 39 -7.96 6.35 -26.84
C ALA A 39 -7.12 5.22 -27.47
N PRO A 40 -7.71 4.04 -27.75
CA PRO A 40 -6.97 2.92 -28.31
C PRO A 40 -6.61 3.24 -29.76
N THR A 41 -5.32 3.37 -30.03
CA THR A 41 -4.79 3.60 -31.40
C THR A 41 -4.29 2.31 -32.06
N ASP A 42 -4.39 1.17 -31.36
CA ASP A 42 -3.92 -0.14 -31.82
C ASP A 42 -4.98 -1.22 -31.47
N PRO A 43 -5.30 -2.16 -32.39
CA PRO A 43 -6.32 -3.18 -32.19
C PRO A 43 -5.99 -4.20 -31.07
N ARG A 44 -4.74 -4.27 -30.62
CA ARG A 44 -4.31 -5.12 -29.50
C ARG A 44 -4.81 -4.62 -28.15
N TYR A 45 -5.32 -3.40 -28.08
CA TYR A 45 -5.96 -2.85 -26.89
C TYR A 45 -7.31 -3.51 -26.65
N GLN A 46 -7.44 -4.18 -25.52
CA GLN A 46 -8.69 -4.79 -25.09
C GLN A 46 -9.47 -3.80 -24.26
N ARG A 47 -10.76 -3.62 -24.60
CA ARG A 47 -11.67 -2.74 -23.87
C ARG A 47 -11.80 -3.23 -22.44
N MET A 48 -11.56 -2.30 -21.53
CA MET A 48 -11.69 -2.50 -20.12
C MET A 48 -13.06 -1.96 -19.74
N GLY A 49 -14.00 -2.85 -19.37
CA GLY A 49 -15.41 -2.52 -19.14
C GLY A 49 -15.64 -1.68 -17.88
N PHE A 50 -15.16 -0.44 -17.88
CA PHE A 50 -15.29 0.49 -16.78
C PHE A 50 -16.05 1.72 -17.26
N THR A 51 -17.29 1.86 -16.81
CA THR A 51 -18.10 3.07 -17.01
C THR A 51 -17.94 3.99 -15.81
N SER A 52 -17.62 5.24 -16.12
CA SER A 52 -17.69 6.46 -15.30
C SER A 52 -17.15 6.45 -13.86
N GLY A 53 -16.23 7.39 -13.62
CA GLY A 53 -15.85 7.85 -12.30
C GLY A 53 -17.04 8.31 -11.46
N THR A 54 -16.80 8.33 -10.15
CA THR A 54 -17.66 8.67 -9.01
C THR A 54 -18.31 7.52 -8.23
N GLN A 55 -18.25 6.26 -8.66
CA GLN A 55 -18.61 5.13 -7.77
C GLN A 55 -17.80 3.82 -7.96
N ALA A 56 -16.74 3.80 -8.77
CA ALA A 56 -15.96 2.58 -9.03
C ALA A 56 -14.42 2.79 -9.02
N GLY A 57 -13.76 2.25 -8.00
CA GLY A 57 -12.79 1.17 -8.20
C GLY A 57 -11.36 1.46 -8.64
N TRP A 58 -11.00 2.65 -9.11
CA TRP A 58 -9.63 2.91 -9.60
C TRP A 58 -8.66 3.46 -8.56
N LEU A 59 -9.18 4.03 -7.48
CA LEU A 59 -8.46 4.19 -6.23
C LEU A 59 -8.96 3.15 -5.23
N ARG A 60 -9.01 1.88 -5.64
CA ARG A 60 -8.89 0.82 -4.63
C ARG A 60 -7.43 0.76 -4.26
N LEU A 61 -7.00 1.68 -3.36
CA LEU A 61 -5.95 1.35 -2.41
C LEU A 61 -6.24 -0.09 -1.99
N PRO A 62 -5.26 -1.02 -1.99
CA PRO A 62 -5.52 -2.36 -1.48
C PRO A 62 -6.19 -2.13 -0.14
N GLN A 63 -7.48 -2.45 -0.05
CA GLN A 63 -8.15 -2.33 1.23
C GLN A 63 -7.42 -3.39 2.04
N GLY A 64 -6.54 -2.95 2.93
CA GLY A 64 -5.91 -3.85 3.88
C GLY A 64 -7.07 -4.67 4.42
N ASP A 65 -6.97 -6.01 4.31
CA ASP A 65 -8.02 -6.93 4.75
C ASP A 65 -8.68 -6.30 5.96
N PRO A 66 -9.98 -5.89 5.91
CA PRO A 66 -10.58 -5.12 6.99
C PRO A 66 -10.54 -6.01 8.23
N SER A 67 -9.46 -5.83 8.97
CA SER A 67 -9.09 -6.68 10.07
C SER A 67 -10.17 -6.46 11.13
N PRO A 68 -10.56 -7.50 11.88
CA PRO A 68 -11.40 -7.30 13.05
C PRO A 68 -10.79 -6.30 14.06
N TYR A 69 -9.52 -5.92 13.88
CA TYR A 69 -8.78 -4.96 14.69
C TYR A 69 -8.42 -3.67 13.96
N ALA A 70 -9.14 -3.31 12.89
CA ALA A 70 -8.82 -2.13 12.08
C ALA A 70 -8.72 -0.84 12.92
N ARG A 71 -9.60 -0.67 13.92
CA ARG A 71 -9.57 0.49 14.82
C ARG A 71 -8.29 0.52 15.64
N GLU A 72 -7.94 -0.58 16.28
CA GLU A 72 -6.73 -0.69 17.11
C GLU A 72 -5.46 -0.49 16.29
N ILE A 73 -5.45 -1.01 15.05
CA ILE A 73 -4.36 -0.82 14.09
C ILE A 73 -4.22 0.65 13.73
N ILE A 74 -5.31 1.33 13.32
CA ILE A 74 -5.32 2.75 12.95
C ILE A 74 -4.85 3.61 14.14
N ASP A 75 -5.41 3.37 15.32
CA ASP A 75 -5.09 4.11 16.54
C ASP A 75 -3.61 3.97 16.93
N ALA A 76 -3.06 2.75 16.88
CA ALA A 76 -1.66 2.52 17.20
C ALA A 76 -0.73 3.05 16.11
N ALA A 77 -1.03 2.78 14.84
CA ALA A 77 -0.28 3.26 13.68
C ALA A 77 -0.15 4.80 13.69
N GLY A 78 -1.26 5.50 13.92
CA GLY A 78 -1.29 6.96 14.01
C GLY A 78 -0.45 7.50 15.18
N ARG A 79 -0.55 6.90 16.37
CA ARG A 79 0.21 7.35 17.55
C ARG A 79 1.72 7.19 17.42
N PHE A 80 2.18 6.14 16.74
CA PHE A 80 3.61 5.84 16.59
C PHE A 80 4.17 6.22 15.22
N GLY A 81 3.36 6.82 14.34
CA GLY A 81 3.80 7.24 13.01
C GLY A 81 4.31 6.09 12.14
N ILE A 82 3.64 4.94 12.20
CA ILE A 82 3.93 3.77 11.36
C ILE A 82 2.81 3.58 10.34
N PRO A 83 3.09 3.19 9.09
CA PRO A 83 2.03 2.88 8.14
C PRO A 83 1.12 1.74 8.63
N GLU A 84 -0.20 1.93 8.61
CA GLU A 84 -1.19 0.93 9.00
C GLU A 84 -0.98 -0.41 8.28
N ARG A 85 -0.72 -0.35 6.97
CA ARG A 85 -0.45 -1.52 6.14
C ARG A 85 0.78 -2.33 6.62
N LEU A 86 1.77 -1.69 7.25
CA LEU A 86 2.93 -2.41 7.82
C LEU A 86 2.52 -3.15 9.09
N VAL A 87 1.74 -2.50 9.97
CA VAL A 87 1.21 -3.13 11.18
C VAL A 87 0.34 -4.34 10.81
N THR A 88 -0.56 -4.17 9.84
CA THR A 88 -1.40 -5.25 9.29
C THR A 88 -0.56 -6.39 8.71
N ALA A 89 0.52 -6.08 7.98
CA ALA A 89 1.42 -7.08 7.42
C ALA A 89 2.14 -7.91 8.49
N VAL A 90 2.63 -7.25 9.56
CA VAL A 90 3.25 -7.93 10.71
C VAL A 90 2.23 -8.81 11.43
N ILE A 91 1.05 -8.31 11.78
CA ILE A 91 -0.01 -9.11 12.46
C ILE A 91 -0.38 -10.35 11.62
N ARG A 92 -0.52 -10.18 10.31
CA ARG A 92 -0.83 -11.28 9.39
C ARG A 92 0.29 -12.33 9.36
N ALA A 93 1.55 -11.90 9.39
CA ALA A 93 2.70 -12.80 9.40
C ALA A 93 2.85 -13.54 10.74
N GLU A 94 2.56 -12.87 11.85
CA GLU A 94 2.73 -13.38 13.21
C GLU A 94 1.63 -14.36 13.63
N SER A 95 0.36 -13.93 13.53
CA SER A 95 -0.77 -14.67 14.11
C SER A 95 -1.84 -15.02 13.09
N GLY A 96 -1.78 -14.47 11.87
CA GLY A 96 -2.89 -14.53 10.93
C GLY A 96 -4.18 -13.93 11.50
N PHE A 97 -4.05 -12.90 12.34
CA PHE A 97 -5.13 -12.25 13.09
C PHE A 97 -5.79 -13.11 14.19
N ASN A 98 -5.13 -14.14 14.70
CA ASN A 98 -5.62 -14.87 15.86
C ASN A 98 -5.15 -14.19 17.18
N PRO A 99 -6.06 -13.55 17.96
CA PRO A 99 -5.68 -12.84 19.18
C PRO A 99 -5.28 -13.79 20.32
N ARG A 100 -5.57 -15.10 20.19
CA ARG A 100 -5.21 -16.13 21.16
C ARG A 100 -4.03 -16.99 20.70
N ALA A 101 -3.31 -16.55 19.66
CA ALA A 101 -2.15 -17.27 19.16
C ALA A 101 -1.06 -17.39 20.24
N VAL A 102 -0.51 -18.59 20.38
CA VAL A 102 0.64 -18.88 21.24
C VAL A 102 1.66 -19.70 20.45
N SER A 103 2.88 -19.20 20.29
CA SER A 103 3.94 -19.96 19.63
C SER A 103 4.52 -21.04 20.54
N ARG A 104 5.25 -22.01 19.96
CA ARG A 104 6.00 -23.02 20.73
C ARG A 104 7.02 -22.40 21.69
N LYS A 105 7.55 -21.22 21.35
CA LYS A 105 8.51 -20.47 22.17
C LYS A 105 7.81 -19.59 23.22
N GLY A 106 6.48 -19.51 23.21
CA GLY A 106 5.68 -18.76 24.19
C GLY A 106 5.33 -17.33 23.77
N ALA A 107 5.53 -16.95 22.51
CA ALA A 107 5.08 -15.66 21.98
C ALA A 107 3.55 -15.60 21.92
N GLN A 108 2.94 -14.45 22.25
CA GLN A 108 1.50 -14.34 22.51
C GLN A 108 0.81 -13.23 21.73
N GLY A 109 -0.42 -13.51 21.31
CA GLY A 109 -1.35 -12.53 20.75
C GLY A 109 -1.09 -12.19 19.29
N LEU A 110 -1.71 -11.10 18.84
CA LEU A 110 -1.77 -10.68 17.44
C LEU A 110 -0.39 -10.40 16.83
N MET A 111 0.48 -9.76 17.60
CA MET A 111 1.83 -9.36 17.22
C MET A 111 2.91 -10.24 17.86
N GLN A 112 2.51 -11.40 18.42
CA GLN A 112 3.40 -12.43 18.97
C GLN A 112 4.51 -11.89 19.87
N LEU A 113 4.12 -11.16 20.92
CA LEU A 113 5.08 -10.64 21.89
C LEU A 113 5.53 -11.77 22.83
N MET A 114 6.85 -11.90 23.02
CA MET A 114 7.40 -12.73 24.09
C MET A 114 7.00 -12.15 25.45
N PRO A 115 6.74 -12.97 26.50
CA PRO A 115 6.28 -12.46 27.79
C PRO A 115 7.21 -11.42 28.42
N SER A 116 8.53 -11.61 28.30
CA SER A 116 9.53 -10.63 28.76
C SER A 116 9.42 -9.30 27.99
N THR A 117 9.28 -9.36 26.67
CA THR A 117 9.08 -8.19 25.81
C THR A 117 7.77 -7.48 26.12
N ALA A 118 6.66 -8.21 26.30
CA ALA A 118 5.37 -7.67 26.69
C ALA A 118 5.45 -6.89 28.01
N SER A 119 6.15 -7.44 29.01
CA SER A 119 6.37 -6.78 30.31
C SER A 119 7.13 -5.46 30.17
N VAL A 120 8.23 -5.44 29.41
CA VAL A 120 9.01 -4.21 29.14
C VAL A 120 8.18 -3.16 28.40
N LEU A 121 7.27 -3.60 27.53
CA LEU A 121 6.37 -2.72 26.77
C LEU A 121 5.11 -2.33 27.56
N GLY A 122 4.97 -2.73 28.83
CA GLY A 122 3.81 -2.40 29.65
C GLY A 122 2.50 -3.06 29.18
N VAL A 123 2.59 -4.15 28.42
CA VAL A 123 1.44 -4.97 28.03
C VAL A 123 1.08 -5.88 29.21
N ARG A 124 -0.10 -5.68 29.79
CA ARG A 124 -0.58 -6.43 30.96
C ARG A 124 -1.26 -7.72 30.54
N ASN A 125 -1.99 -7.69 29.42
CA ASN A 125 -2.63 -8.85 28.84
C ASN A 125 -2.27 -8.98 27.35
N SER A 126 -1.36 -9.89 27.02
CA SER A 126 -0.95 -10.15 25.63
C SER A 126 -2.08 -10.70 24.74
N PHE A 127 -3.18 -11.18 25.31
CA PHE A 127 -4.36 -11.63 24.55
C PHE A 127 -5.42 -10.55 24.37
N ASP A 128 -5.25 -9.38 25.01
CA ASP A 128 -6.06 -8.21 24.70
C ASP A 128 -5.56 -7.59 23.38
N PRO A 129 -6.41 -7.49 22.34
CA PRO A 129 -5.97 -6.99 21.04
C PRO A 129 -5.39 -5.58 21.09
N ARG A 130 -5.99 -4.67 21.87
CA ARG A 130 -5.57 -3.28 21.95
C ARG A 130 -4.21 -3.17 22.63
N GLU A 131 -4.02 -3.82 23.77
CA GLU A 131 -2.73 -3.80 24.46
C GLU A 131 -1.63 -4.48 23.63
N ASN A 132 -1.92 -5.62 23.01
CA ASN A 132 -0.93 -6.35 22.21
C ASN A 132 -0.50 -5.60 20.95
N ILE A 133 -1.46 -5.02 20.21
CA ILE A 133 -1.17 -4.19 19.03
C ILE A 133 -0.38 -2.95 19.45
N GLU A 134 -0.80 -2.26 20.50
CA GLU A 134 -0.10 -1.06 20.96
C GLU A 134 1.35 -1.36 21.37
N GLY A 135 1.57 -2.43 22.14
CA GLY A 135 2.91 -2.87 22.53
C GLY A 135 3.76 -3.26 21.32
N GLY A 136 3.22 -4.07 20.41
CA GLY A 136 3.95 -4.51 19.21
C GLY A 136 4.27 -3.38 18.25
N VAL A 137 3.36 -2.43 18.03
CA VAL A 137 3.60 -1.23 17.20
C VAL A 137 4.66 -0.34 17.84
N ARG A 138 4.63 -0.15 19.17
CA ARG A 138 5.67 0.60 19.89
C ARG A 138 7.04 -0.05 19.75
N HIS A 139 7.10 -1.38 19.86
CA HIS A 139 8.34 -2.12 19.65
C HIS A 139 8.87 -1.95 18.22
N LEU A 140 7.99 -2.14 17.23
CA LEU A 140 8.32 -1.97 15.82
C LEU A 140 8.81 -0.55 15.50
N ARG A 141 8.24 0.49 16.12
CA ARG A 141 8.73 1.87 15.99
C ARG A 141 10.19 1.99 16.41
N GLY A 142 10.52 1.47 17.59
CA GLY A 142 11.89 1.48 18.09
C GLY A 142 12.88 0.79 17.15
N LEU A 143 12.46 -0.33 16.53
CA LEU A 143 13.29 -1.01 15.53
C LEU A 143 13.44 -0.21 14.24
N LEU A 144 12.39 0.45 13.75
CA LEU A 144 12.47 1.34 12.59
C LEU A 144 13.38 2.55 12.86
N ASP A 145 13.40 3.07 14.09
CA ASP A 145 14.31 4.14 14.51
C ASP A 145 15.76 3.64 14.61
N ARG A 146 15.95 2.40 15.06
CA ARG A 146 17.27 1.76 15.15
C ARG A 146 17.88 1.45 13.78
N PHE A 147 17.04 1.14 12.78
CA PHE A 147 17.44 0.80 11.42
C PHE A 147 16.84 1.79 10.40
N PRO A 148 17.25 3.07 10.43
CA PRO A 148 16.64 4.10 9.60
C PRO A 148 16.81 3.77 8.11
N GLY A 149 15.72 3.88 7.35
CA GLY A 149 15.69 3.57 5.91
C GLY A 149 15.82 2.08 5.56
N ASN A 150 16.04 1.20 6.54
CA ASN A 150 16.30 -0.22 6.33
C ASN A 150 15.17 -1.08 6.89
N LEU A 151 14.00 -0.99 6.25
CA LEU A 151 12.81 -1.75 6.65
C LEU A 151 13.05 -3.26 6.80
N PRO A 152 13.80 -3.95 5.88
CA PRO A 152 14.09 -5.37 6.06
C PRO A 152 14.86 -5.68 7.35
N PHE A 153 15.72 -4.77 7.83
CA PHE A 153 16.50 -4.96 9.05
C PHE A 153 15.62 -4.81 10.28
N ALA A 154 14.71 -3.82 10.29
CA ALA A 154 13.74 -3.65 11.37
C ALA A 154 12.81 -4.88 11.48
N ILE A 155 12.33 -5.40 10.34
CA ILE A 155 11.49 -6.62 10.31
C ILE A 155 12.30 -7.85 10.79
N ALA A 156 13.54 -8.00 10.34
CA ALA A 156 14.41 -9.09 10.80
C ALA A 156 14.69 -8.99 12.30
N ALA A 157 14.92 -7.79 12.83
CA ALA A 157 15.15 -7.56 14.25
C ALA A 157 13.91 -7.84 15.10
N TYR A 158 12.70 -7.62 14.56
CA TYR A 158 11.46 -7.96 15.24
C TYR A 158 11.36 -9.48 15.47
N ASN A 159 11.78 -10.28 14.49
CA ASN A 159 11.73 -11.74 14.55
C ASN A 159 12.92 -12.39 15.27
N ALA A 160 14.15 -11.98 14.92
CA ALA A 160 15.40 -12.61 15.38
C ALA A 160 16.11 -11.84 16.51
N GLY A 161 15.63 -10.64 16.83
CA GLY A 161 16.26 -9.73 17.78
C GLY A 161 17.34 -8.85 17.15
N GLU A 162 17.49 -7.64 17.69
CA GLU A 162 18.46 -6.63 17.23
C GLU A 162 19.92 -7.14 17.25
N LYS A 163 20.27 -7.92 18.28
CA LYS A 163 21.65 -8.45 18.44
C LYS A 163 22.07 -9.32 17.26
N ALA A 164 21.15 -10.14 16.73
CA ALA A 164 21.43 -10.97 15.58
C ALA A 164 21.66 -10.11 14.32
N VAL A 165 20.77 -9.16 14.06
CA VAL A 165 20.90 -8.25 12.90
C VAL A 165 22.22 -7.47 12.95
N LEU A 166 22.60 -6.96 14.13
CA LEU A 166 23.87 -6.26 14.33
C LEU A 166 25.09 -7.17 14.14
N ALA A 167 25.04 -8.40 14.65
CA ALA A 167 26.14 -9.36 14.52
C ALA A 167 26.40 -9.77 13.07
N TYR A 168 25.34 -9.92 12.26
CA TYR A 168 25.45 -10.27 10.84
C TYR A 168 25.60 -9.05 9.93
N GLY A 169 25.41 -7.83 10.43
CA GLY A 169 25.38 -6.62 9.61
C GLY A 169 24.23 -6.61 8.58
N GLY A 170 23.16 -7.37 8.82
CA GLY A 170 22.08 -7.58 7.87
C GLY A 170 21.04 -8.58 8.36
N VAL A 171 20.16 -9.02 7.45
CA VAL A 171 19.19 -10.09 7.76
C VAL A 171 19.98 -11.36 8.09
N PRO A 172 19.87 -11.91 9.32
CA PRO A 172 20.58 -13.14 9.68
C PRO A 172 20.18 -14.28 8.75
N PRO A 173 21.10 -15.18 8.36
CA PRO A 173 20.83 -16.30 7.47
C PRO A 173 20.10 -17.44 8.19
N TYR A 174 19.14 -17.10 9.07
CA TYR A 174 18.25 -18.06 9.71
C TYR A 174 17.06 -18.27 8.77
N PRO A 175 16.76 -19.52 8.34
CA PRO A 175 15.67 -19.78 7.40
C PRO A 175 14.33 -19.18 7.85
N GLU A 176 14.00 -19.31 9.14
CA GLU A 176 12.80 -18.71 9.76
C GLU A 176 12.73 -17.19 9.55
N THR A 177 13.85 -16.49 9.76
CA THR A 177 13.92 -15.03 9.66
C THR A 177 13.88 -14.53 8.22
N VAL A 178 14.57 -15.21 7.30
CA VAL A 178 14.53 -14.88 5.86
C VAL A 178 13.11 -15.03 5.33
N ASP A 179 12.45 -16.14 5.65
CA ASP A 179 11.07 -16.40 5.25
C ASP A 179 10.10 -15.38 5.87
N TYR A 180 10.32 -15.03 7.14
CA TYR A 180 9.51 -14.03 7.84
C TYR A 180 9.61 -12.65 7.17
N VAL A 181 10.83 -12.18 6.88
CA VAL A 181 11.06 -10.89 6.20
C VAL A 181 10.37 -10.88 4.84
N GLY A 182 10.56 -11.91 4.02
CA GLY A 182 9.91 -12.02 2.72
C GLY A 182 8.38 -12.03 2.81
N LYS A 183 7.83 -12.73 3.81
CA LYS A 183 6.38 -12.78 4.06
C LYS A 183 5.82 -11.40 4.42
N VAL A 184 6.44 -10.68 5.35
CA VAL A 184 5.99 -9.35 5.79
C VAL A 184 6.08 -8.34 4.64
N LEU A 185 7.20 -8.32 3.90
CA LEU A 185 7.37 -7.39 2.78
C LEU A 185 6.30 -7.61 1.70
N ARG A 186 6.03 -8.86 1.34
CA ARG A 186 4.96 -9.21 0.41
C ARG A 186 3.58 -8.74 0.91
N TYR A 187 3.25 -8.97 2.19
CA TYR A 187 2.00 -8.48 2.77
C TYR A 187 1.92 -6.95 2.85
N TYR A 188 3.07 -6.28 2.98
CA TYR A 188 3.15 -4.83 2.98
C TYR A 188 3.02 -4.22 1.56
N GLY A 189 3.07 -5.05 0.51
CA GLY A 189 3.02 -4.63 -0.89
C GLY A 189 4.40 -4.29 -1.48
N ILE A 190 5.47 -4.73 -0.82
CA ILE A 190 6.82 -4.77 -1.39
C ILE A 190 7.04 -6.21 -1.85
N ASP A 191 6.64 -6.50 -3.08
CA ASP A 191 7.14 -7.69 -3.75
C ASP A 191 8.66 -7.54 -3.89
N SER A 192 9.40 -8.62 -3.60
CA SER A 192 10.86 -8.66 -3.63
C SER A 192 11.39 -8.29 -5.02
N VAL A 193 11.49 -7.01 -5.31
CA VAL A 193 12.27 -6.49 -6.43
C VAL A 193 13.72 -6.51 -5.98
N ILE A 194 14.33 -7.69 -6.02
CA ILE A 194 15.75 -7.73 -6.33
C ILE A 194 15.87 -7.18 -7.76
N SER A 195 16.34 -5.93 -7.85
CA SER A 195 16.67 -5.14 -9.04
C SER A 195 15.54 -4.57 -9.91
N THR A 196 15.07 -3.38 -9.55
CA THR A 196 14.83 -2.32 -10.54
C THR A 196 15.44 -1.04 -9.96
N PRO A 197 16.45 -0.43 -10.61
CA PRO A 197 16.94 0.88 -10.19
C PRO A 197 15.77 1.86 -10.21
N GLU A 198 15.77 2.83 -9.29
CA GLU A 198 14.80 3.92 -9.23
C GLU A 198 14.74 4.59 -10.62
N VAL A 199 13.73 4.24 -11.44
CA VAL A 199 13.60 4.79 -12.80
C VAL A 199 13.12 6.23 -12.66
N ARG A 200 14.07 7.16 -12.61
CA ARG A 200 13.77 8.59 -12.74
C ARG A 200 13.30 8.86 -14.16
N VAL A 201 12.03 9.24 -14.31
CA VAL A 201 11.45 9.63 -15.59
C VAL A 201 11.61 11.14 -15.76
N TYR A 202 12.31 11.54 -16.83
CA TYR A 202 12.49 12.93 -17.26
C TYR A 202 11.46 13.26 -18.33
N GLN A 203 10.87 14.45 -18.22
CA GLN A 203 9.98 15.01 -19.23
C GLN A 203 10.76 15.98 -20.11
N THR A 204 10.65 15.86 -21.43
CA THR A 204 11.17 16.83 -22.41
C THR A 204 10.04 17.32 -23.30
N ILE A 205 10.02 18.61 -23.60
CA ILE A 205 9.01 19.24 -24.46
C ILE A 205 9.71 19.78 -25.70
N ALA A 206 9.37 19.25 -26.87
CA ALA A 206 9.87 19.71 -28.15
C ALA A 206 9.21 21.05 -28.57
N ARG A 207 9.82 21.76 -29.52
CA ARG A 207 9.35 23.09 -29.96
C ARG A 207 7.97 23.08 -30.62
N ASP A 208 7.54 21.93 -31.12
CA ASP A 208 6.21 21.71 -31.70
C ASP A 208 5.15 21.31 -30.67
N GLY A 209 5.51 21.29 -29.37
CA GLY A 209 4.62 20.92 -28.27
C GLY A 209 4.63 19.43 -27.92
N THR A 210 5.40 18.60 -28.62
CA THR A 210 5.48 17.16 -28.35
C THR A 210 6.16 16.89 -27.01
N VAL A 211 5.49 16.16 -26.11
CA VAL A 211 6.03 15.77 -24.80
C VAL A 211 6.57 14.34 -24.86
N THR A 212 7.85 14.17 -24.49
CA THR A 212 8.51 12.85 -24.42
C THR A 212 8.95 12.56 -23.00
N TYR A 213 8.58 11.37 -22.50
CA TYR A 213 9.04 10.84 -21.21
C TYR A 213 10.15 9.83 -21.44
N THR A 214 11.28 9.96 -20.72
CA THR A 214 12.43 9.07 -20.86
C THR A 214 13.07 8.77 -19.51
N ASN A 215 13.67 7.60 -19.35
CA ASN A 215 14.48 7.25 -18.19
C ASN A 215 15.97 7.60 -18.35
N ILE A 216 16.34 8.28 -19.44
CA ILE A 216 17.69 8.74 -19.73
C ILE A 216 17.79 10.21 -19.33
N PRO A 217 18.74 10.61 -18.45
CA PRO A 217 18.90 12.00 -18.07
C PRO A 217 19.16 12.87 -19.32
N PRO A 218 18.52 14.05 -19.45
CA PRO A 218 18.77 14.95 -20.57
C PRO A 218 20.25 15.29 -20.59
N ARG A 219 20.94 15.04 -21.71
CA ARG A 219 22.30 15.55 -21.87
C ARG A 219 22.20 17.07 -21.86
N GLY A 220 22.74 17.70 -20.80
CA GLY A 220 22.99 19.13 -20.82
C GLY A 220 23.76 19.45 -22.10
N ARG A 221 23.28 20.44 -22.86
CA ARG A 221 24.17 21.11 -23.82
C ARG A 221 25.15 21.97 -23.00
N PRO A 222 26.40 22.13 -23.46
CA PRO A 222 27.32 23.10 -22.86
C PRO A 222 26.71 24.51 -22.83
#